data_AF-A0A2S4Q0I4-F1
#
_entry.id   AF-A0A2S4Q0I4-F1
#
_cell.length_a   1.000
_cell.length_b   1.000
_cell.length_c   1.000
_cell.angle_alpha   90.00
_cell.angle_beta   90.00
_cell.angle_gamma   90.00
#
_symmetry.space_group_name_H-M   'P 1'
#
loop_
_entity.id
_entity.type
_entity.pdbx_description
1 polymer ?
#
loop_
_entity_poly.entity_id
_entity_poly.type
_entity_poly.pdbx_seq_one_letter_code
_entity_poly.pdbx_strand_id
1 'polypeptide(L)'
;MALFVDYHNWIRIRKIRKVKEVWNMEEMGAIIDCPLAEKIIIPSSIGELCTCSLEDRTSVTMMEKINPAGGFVPPFFMVPGEKIMSNWALNSLDDDSQLTITPNGNLKFRD
;
A
#
# COMPACT_ATOMS: atom_id res chain seq x y z
N MET A 1 12.04 7.30 -15.47
CA MET A 1 13.52 7.27 -15.49
C MET A 1 14.19 8.58 -15.05
N ALA A 2 13.53 9.75 -15.05
CA ALA A 2 14.12 11.02 -14.60
C ALA A 2 14.36 11.09 -13.08
N LEU A 3 13.37 10.70 -12.26
CA LEU A 3 13.45 10.70 -10.78
C LEU A 3 14.66 9.94 -10.21
N PHE A 4 15.04 8.82 -10.84
CA PHE A 4 16.15 7.99 -10.37
C PHE A 4 17.53 8.59 -10.71
N VAL A 5 17.64 9.27 -11.85
CA VAL A 5 18.87 9.99 -12.24
C VAL A 5 19.12 11.16 -11.29
N ASP A 6 18.06 11.88 -10.91
CA ASP A 6 18.14 12.98 -9.94
C ASP A 6 18.53 12.49 -8.55
N TYR A 7 18.04 11.31 -8.15
CA TYR A 7 18.39 10.70 -6.87
C TYR A 7 19.88 10.33 -6.79
N HIS A 8 20.44 9.73 -7.85
CA HIS A 8 21.88 9.47 -7.93
C HIS A 8 22.73 10.73 -7.88
N ASN A 9 22.30 11.78 -8.60
CA ASN A 9 22.97 13.08 -8.56
C ASN A 9 22.93 13.71 -7.17
N TRP A 10 21.80 13.62 -6.48
CA TRP A 10 21.64 14.12 -5.12
C TRP A 10 22.58 13.42 -4.13
N ILE A 11 22.67 12.09 -4.19
CA ILE A 11 23.62 11.29 -3.38
C ILE A 11 25.07 11.76 -3.62
N ARG A 12 25.43 11.98 -4.90
CA ARG A 12 26.76 12.44 -5.30
C ARG A 12 27.09 13.84 -4.77
N ILE A 13 26.16 14.79 -4.92
CA ILE A 13 26.31 16.17 -4.44
C ILE A 13 26.47 16.19 -2.92
N ARG A 14 25.70 15.38 -2.20
CA ARG A 14 25.75 15.27 -0.74
C ARG A 14 26.92 14.44 -0.21
N LYS A 15 27.74 13.84 -1.09
CA LYS A 15 28.90 12.99 -0.74
C LYS A 15 28.54 11.87 0.24
N ILE A 16 27.34 11.31 0.11
CA ILE A 16 26.89 10.20 0.95
C ILE A 16 27.73 8.97 0.60
N ARG A 17 28.53 8.52 1.57
CA ARG A 17 29.50 7.42 1.36
C ARG A 17 28.84 6.04 1.42
N LYS A 18 27.73 5.92 2.15
CA LYS A 18 27.05 4.67 2.43
C LYS A 18 25.76 4.53 1.64
N VAL A 19 25.90 4.53 0.31
CA VAL A 19 24.75 4.56 -0.62
C VAL A 19 23.80 3.37 -0.43
N LYS A 20 24.32 2.20 -0.05
CA LYS A 20 23.53 0.98 0.23
C LYS A 20 22.66 1.09 1.48
N GLU A 21 22.97 2.03 2.38
CA GLU A 21 22.22 2.24 3.63
C GLU A 21 21.15 3.34 3.47
N VAL A 22 21.13 4.06 2.35
CA VAL A 22 20.13 5.10 2.08
C VAL A 22 18.98 4.52 1.27
N TRP A 23 17.81 4.46 1.88
CA TRP A 23 16.58 3.98 1.25
C TRP A 23 15.63 5.14 1.02
N ASN A 24 15.08 5.23 -0.17
CA ASN A 24 13.92 6.04 -0.46
C ASN A 24 12.68 5.17 -0.26
N MET A 25 11.75 5.62 0.57
CA MET A 25 10.49 4.94 0.85
C MET A 25 9.37 5.92 0.55
N GLU A 26 8.34 5.46 -0.15
CA GLU A 26 7.17 6.26 -0.49
C GLU A 26 5.90 5.51 -0.09
N GLU A 27 4.89 6.26 0.35
CA GLU A 27 3.55 5.77 0.62
C GLU A 27 2.61 6.17 -0.52
N MET A 28 1.90 5.20 -1.09
CA MET A 28 0.84 5.46 -2.05
C MET A 28 -0.49 4.95 -1.51
N GLY A 29 -1.42 5.88 -1.30
CA GLY A 29 -2.82 5.55 -1.03
C GLY A 29 -3.54 5.15 -2.31
N ALA A 30 -4.26 4.03 -2.27
CA ALA A 30 -5.20 3.59 -3.28
C ALA A 30 -6.61 3.53 -2.68
N ILE A 31 -7.62 3.75 -3.51
CA ILE A 31 -9.02 3.68 -3.08
C ILE A 31 -9.67 2.48 -3.77
N ILE A 32 -10.20 1.56 -2.96
CA ILE A 32 -11.11 0.52 -3.42
C ILE A 32 -12.51 1.12 -3.35
N ASP A 33 -13.08 1.41 -4.51
CA ASP A 33 -14.44 1.92 -4.65
C ASP A 33 -15.40 0.78 -5.01
N CYS A 34 -16.68 0.91 -4.63
CA CYS A 34 -17.73 -0.02 -5.04
C CYS A 34 -18.36 0.52 -6.34
N PRO A 35 -18.08 -0.07 -7.51
CA PRO A 35 -18.66 0.43 -8.76
C PRO A 35 -20.19 0.30 -8.74
N LEU A 36 -20.86 1.32 -9.29
CA LEU A 36 -22.31 1.58 -9.27
C LEU A 36 -23.23 0.43 -9.77
N ALA A 37 -22.67 -0.67 -10.30
CA ALA A 37 -23.41 -1.70 -11.01
C ALA A 37 -23.08 -3.15 -10.60
N GLU A 38 -22.40 -3.39 -9.48
CA GLU A 38 -22.15 -4.76 -9.00
C GLU A 38 -23.21 -5.23 -8.00
N LYS A 39 -23.76 -6.42 -8.25
CA LYS A 39 -24.66 -7.09 -7.29
C LYS A 39 -23.82 -7.75 -6.20
N ILE A 40 -23.76 -7.10 -5.04
CA ILE A 40 -23.11 -7.66 -3.85
C ILE A 40 -24.11 -8.57 -3.12
N ILE A 41 -23.71 -9.81 -2.83
CA ILE A 41 -24.49 -10.71 -1.98
C ILE A 41 -24.07 -10.44 -0.53
N ILE A 42 -24.97 -9.83 0.24
CA ILE A 42 -24.76 -9.53 1.67
C ILE A 42 -25.59 -10.54 2.49
N PRO A 43 -25.01 -11.19 3.52
CA PRO A 43 -25.79 -12.00 4.46
C PRO A 43 -26.91 -11.18 5.09
N SER A 44 -28.13 -11.73 5.14
CA SER A 44 -29.34 -11.01 5.58
C SER A 44 -29.29 -10.49 7.03
N SER A 45 -28.29 -10.90 7.81
CA SER A 45 -28.04 -10.48 9.19
C SER A 45 -27.21 -9.20 9.30
N ILE A 46 -26.59 -8.72 8.20
CA ILE A 46 -25.81 -7.48 8.16
C ILE A 46 -26.73 -6.37 7.66
N GLY A 47 -27.03 -5.40 8.53
CA GLY A 47 -27.98 -4.33 8.26
C GLY A 47 -27.40 -3.14 7.46
N GLU A 48 -26.11 -3.16 7.15
CA GLU A 48 -25.46 -2.09 6.39
C GLU A 48 -25.47 -2.42 4.90
N LEU A 49 -26.23 -1.62 4.16
CA LEU A 49 -26.17 -1.55 2.71
C LEU A 49 -24.92 -0.75 2.34
N CYS A 50 -23.97 -1.37 1.63
CA CYS A 50 -22.86 -0.62 1.05
C CYS A 50 -23.45 0.33 0.00
N THR A 51 -23.38 1.64 0.25
CA THR A 51 -23.82 2.65 -0.71
C THR A 51 -22.61 3.07 -1.55
N CYS A 52 -22.80 3.59 -2.76
CA CYS A 52 -21.70 4.18 -3.53
C CYS A 52 -21.26 5.55 -2.96
N SER A 53 -21.46 5.79 -1.66
CA SER A 53 -21.07 7.01 -0.98
C SER A 53 -19.54 7.10 -0.92
N LEU A 54 -19.03 8.32 -0.96
CA LEU A 54 -17.60 8.58 -0.75
C LEU A 54 -17.10 8.03 0.60
N GLU A 55 -18.02 7.89 1.57
CA GLU A 55 -17.78 7.38 2.92
C GLU A 55 -17.63 5.85 2.97
N ASP A 56 -18.12 5.12 1.95
CA ASP A 56 -18.03 3.66 1.86
C ASP A 56 -16.78 3.18 1.09
N ARG A 57 -15.88 4.11 0.79
CA ARG A 57 -14.61 3.85 0.11
C ARG A 57 -13.58 3.30 1.08
N THR A 58 -13.02 2.16 0.73
CA THR A 58 -11.94 1.54 1.50
C THR A 58 -10.60 2.06 0.98
N SER A 59 -9.88 2.85 1.78
CA SER A 59 -8.51 3.26 1.47
C SER A 59 -7.52 2.15 1.81
N VAL A 60 -6.66 1.79 0.89
CA VAL A 60 -5.53 0.87 1.08
C VAL A 60 -4.25 1.66 0.94
N THR A 61 -3.32 1.47 1.86
CA THR A 61 -1.98 2.02 1.74
C THR A 61 -1.03 0.98 1.14
N MET A 62 -0.24 1.37 0.15
CA MET A 62 0.92 0.62 -0.35
C MET A 62 2.20 1.38 0.00
N MET A 63 3.23 0.65 0.41
CA MET A 63 4.57 1.20 0.62
C MET A 63 5.60 0.42 -0.19
N GLU A 64 6.54 1.12 -0.79
CA GLU A 64 7.66 0.53 -1.51
C GLU A 64 8.94 1.25 -1.09
N LYS A 65 10.08 0.54 -1.12
CA LYS A 65 11.38 1.19 -0.95
C LYS A 65 12.41 0.71 -1.94
N ILE A 66 13.17 1.68 -2.44
CA ILE A 66 14.28 1.48 -3.36
C ILE A 66 15.53 2.17 -2.82
N ASN A 67 16.71 1.76 -3.27
CA ASN A 67 17.95 2.46 -2.97
C ASN A 67 18.76 2.73 -4.25
N PRO A 68 19.69 3.71 -4.23
CA PRO A 68 20.51 4.01 -5.40
C PRO A 68 21.51 2.90 -5.75
N ALA A 69 21.72 1.91 -4.88
CA ALA A 69 22.55 0.75 -5.19
C ALA A 69 21.77 -0.37 -5.91
N GLY A 70 20.52 -0.11 -6.31
CA GLY A 70 19.65 -1.09 -6.99
C GLY A 70 18.92 -2.05 -6.05
N GLY A 71 18.98 -1.82 -4.74
CA GLY A 71 18.17 -2.55 -3.77
C GLY A 71 16.70 -2.15 -3.91
N PHE A 72 15.85 -3.16 -3.87
CA PHE A 72 14.40 -3.05 -3.94
C PHE A 72 13.83 -3.91 -2.82
N VAL A 73 12.84 -3.39 -2.11
CA VAL A 73 12.00 -4.22 -1.24
C VAL A 73 10.58 -4.18 -1.79
N PRO A 74 9.98 -5.36 -2.01
CA PRO A 74 8.65 -5.49 -2.58
C PRO A 74 7.59 -4.66 -1.86
N PRO A 75 6.48 -4.37 -2.57
CA PRO A 75 5.35 -3.65 -2.00
C PRO A 75 4.84 -4.28 -0.71
N PHE A 76 4.56 -3.42 0.26
CA PHE A 76 3.88 -3.74 1.50
C PHE A 76 2.51 -3.06 1.52
N PHE A 77 1.46 -3.85 1.63
CA PHE A 77 0.08 -3.40 1.62
C PHE A 77 -0.51 -3.37 3.03
N MET A 78 -1.24 -2.31 3.33
CA MET A 78 -2.04 -2.15 4.54
C MET A 78 -3.49 -1.97 4.14
N VAL A 79 -4.34 -2.91 4.54
CA VAL A 79 -5.77 -2.90 4.22
C VAL A 79 -6.56 -2.69 5.52
N PRO A 80 -7.60 -1.84 5.51
CA PRO A 80 -8.46 -1.65 6.66
C PRO A 80 -9.26 -2.92 6.92
N GLY A 81 -9.33 -3.32 8.18
CA GLY A 81 -10.17 -4.43 8.60
C GLY A 81 -9.75 -5.03 9.94
N GLU A 82 -10.47 -6.07 10.34
CA GLU A 82 -10.15 -6.88 11.54
C GLU A 82 -9.64 -8.27 11.14
N LYS A 83 -10.14 -8.82 10.03
CA LYS A 83 -9.73 -10.13 9.51
C LYS A 83 -9.90 -10.20 7.99
N ILE A 84 -8.85 -10.61 7.28
CA ILE A 84 -8.90 -10.96 5.86
C ILE A 84 -8.95 -12.48 5.78
N MET A 85 -9.81 -13.01 4.90
CA MET A 85 -9.79 -14.44 4.60
C MET A 85 -8.48 -14.77 3.89
N SER A 86 -7.72 -15.74 4.41
CA SER A 86 -6.39 -16.11 3.89
C SER A 86 -6.35 -16.29 2.36
N ASN A 87 -7.43 -16.82 1.78
CA ASN A 87 -7.52 -17.10 0.35
C ASN A 87 -7.68 -15.85 -0.54
N TRP A 88 -7.96 -14.67 0.02
CA TRP A 88 -8.06 -13.41 -0.72
C TRP A 88 -6.70 -12.75 -0.96
N ALA A 89 -5.73 -13.02 -0.09
CA ALA A 89 -4.38 -12.47 -0.19
C ALA A 89 -3.40 -13.41 -0.94
N LEU A 90 -3.60 -14.72 -0.83
CA LEU A 90 -2.64 -15.74 -1.29
C LEU A 90 -2.54 -15.91 -2.82
N ASN A 91 -3.51 -15.40 -3.60
CA ASN A 91 -3.62 -15.75 -5.03
C ASN A 91 -3.37 -14.57 -5.98
N SER A 92 -3.07 -13.37 -5.47
CA SER A 92 -3.11 -12.13 -6.26
C SER A 92 -2.00 -11.13 -5.94
N LEU A 93 -1.12 -11.46 -4.99
CA LEU A 93 0.07 -10.66 -4.67
C LEU A 93 1.29 -11.32 -5.32
N ASP A 94 2.20 -10.50 -5.86
CA ASP A 94 3.51 -10.99 -6.31
C ASP A 94 4.23 -11.69 -5.14
N ASP A 95 4.99 -12.74 -5.43
CA ASP A 95 5.49 -13.73 -4.46
C ASP A 95 6.21 -13.14 -3.23
N ASP A 96 6.83 -11.96 -3.35
CA ASP A 96 7.56 -11.31 -2.26
C ASP A 96 6.80 -10.12 -1.60
N SER A 97 5.63 -9.75 -2.14
CA SER A 97 4.80 -8.69 -1.58
C SER A 97 4.17 -9.12 -0.27
N GLN A 98 4.05 -8.19 0.67
CA GLN A 98 3.48 -8.46 1.99
C GLN A 98 2.17 -7.70 2.17
N LEU A 99 1.25 -8.30 2.91
CA LEU A 99 -0.03 -7.70 3.26
C LEU A 99 -0.23 -7.80 4.77
N THR A 100 -0.62 -6.68 5.37
CA THR A 100 -1.09 -6.64 6.75
C THR A 100 -2.46 -5.97 6.84
N ILE A 101 -3.12 -6.26 7.95
CA ILE A 101 -4.41 -5.66 8.30
C ILE A 101 -4.16 -4.65 9.40
N THR A 102 -4.73 -3.46 9.27
CA THR A 102 -4.82 -2.49 10.36
C THR A 102 -6.26 -2.01 10.47
N PRO A 103 -6.73 -1.49 11.62
CA PRO A 103 -8.12 -1.03 11.73
C PRO A 103 -8.52 0.02 10.68
N ASN A 104 -7.57 0.85 10.24
CA ASN A 104 -7.84 2.00 9.38
C ASN A 104 -7.12 1.94 8.02
N GLY A 105 -6.37 0.88 7.73
CA GLY A 105 -5.65 0.73 6.44
C GLY A 105 -4.39 1.59 6.28
N ASN A 106 -4.07 2.46 7.24
CA ASN A 106 -2.99 3.44 7.12
C ASN A 106 -1.98 3.32 8.26
N LEU A 107 -0.77 3.87 8.06
CA LEU A 107 0.26 3.96 9.09
C LEU A 107 -0.07 5.11 10.06
N LYS A 108 0.02 4.86 11.37
CA LYS A 108 -0.04 5.93 12.39
C LYS A 108 1.31 6.05 13.07
N PHE A 109 2.00 7.17 12.84
CA PHE A 109 3.13 7.56 13.67
C PHE A 109 2.59 8.08 15.02
N ARG A 110 3.28 7.76 16.12
CA ARG A 110 3.01 8.43 17.39
C ARG A 110 3.62 9.82 17.33
N ASP A 111 2.80 10.82 17.58
CA ASP A 111 3.22 12.20 17.85
C ASP A 111 3.95 12.29 19.21
#